data_AF-A0A520M720-F1
#
_entry.id   AF-A0A520M720-F1
#
_cell.length_a   1.000
_cell.length_b   1.000
_cell.length_c   1.000
_cell.angle_alpha   90.00
_cell.angle_beta   90.00
_cell.angle_gamma   90.00
#
_symmetry.space_group_name_H-M   'P 1'
#
loop_
_entity.id
_entity.type
_entity.pdbx_description
1 polymer ?
#
loop_
_entity_poly.entity_id
_entity_poly.type
_entity_poly.pdbx_seq_one_letter_code
_entity_poly.pdbx_strand_id
1 'polypeptide(L)'
;MSNYSKPLSKTELLNAIAEESGCDRKAVRAVLDSLSNVISGHVAKGSAGVFKMPGLFKISVVDKPATEAKHGVPNPFRPGETMDVAAKPASRRVKILALKNLKDMAS
;
A
#
# COMPACT_ATOMS: atom_id res chain seq x y z
N MET A 1 4.79 18.93 18.82
CA MET A 1 4.09 17.88 19.58
C MET A 1 2.78 17.59 18.89
N SER A 2 2.69 16.53 18.12
CA SER A 2 1.42 16.06 17.53
C SER A 2 1.13 14.68 18.10
N ASN A 3 0.61 14.65 19.33
CA ASN A 3 0.15 13.42 19.98
C ASN A 3 -1.29 13.13 19.57
N TYR A 4 -1.46 12.60 18.36
CA TYR A 4 -2.72 11.96 17.99
C TYR A 4 -2.88 10.69 18.83
N SER A 5 -3.63 10.75 19.94
CA SER A 5 -3.87 9.59 20.82
C SER A 5 -4.79 8.55 20.19
N LYS A 6 -5.51 8.90 19.11
CA LYS A 6 -6.45 8.04 18.39
C LYS A 6 -6.29 8.25 16.89
N PRO A 7 -6.55 7.20 16.07
CA PRO A 7 -6.56 7.35 14.62
C PRO A 7 -7.64 8.36 14.21
N LEU A 8 -7.27 9.35 13.41
CA LEU A 8 -8.20 10.33 12.87
C LEU A 8 -9.15 9.67 11.87
N SER A 9 -10.42 10.04 11.90
CA SER A 9 -11.38 9.75 10.86
C SER A 9 -11.06 10.53 9.58
N LYS A 10 -11.64 10.12 8.44
CA LYS A 10 -11.43 10.77 7.14
C LYS A 10 -11.73 12.27 7.18
N THR A 11 -12.75 12.68 7.94
CA THR A 11 -13.14 14.08 8.08
C THR A 11 -12.17 14.85 8.95
N GLU A 12 -11.71 14.26 10.06
CA GLU A 12 -10.77 14.91 10.98
C GLU A 12 -9.38 15.08 10.34
N LEU A 13 -8.94 14.13 9.51
CA LEU A 13 -7.70 14.27 8.74
C LEU A 13 -7.77 15.45 7.76
N LEU A 14 -8.88 15.58 7.03
CA LEU A 14 -9.08 16.70 6.11
C LEU A 14 -9.07 18.05 6.82
N ASN A 15 -9.67 18.12 8.00
CA ASN A 15 -9.69 19.33 8.82
C ASN A 15 -8.28 19.64 9.36
N ALA A 16 -7.56 18.65 9.89
CA ALA A 16 -6.20 18.85 10.40
C ALA A 16 -5.24 19.35 9.30
N ILE A 17 -5.32 18.79 8.09
CA ILE A 17 -4.52 19.25 6.95
C ILE A 17 -4.95 20.66 6.53
N ALA A 18 -6.24 20.96 6.50
CA ALA A 18 -6.75 22.31 6.18
C ALA A 18 -6.29 23.36 7.18
N GLU A 19 -6.30 23.04 8.48
CA GLU A 19 -5.82 23.90 9.56
C GLU A 19 -4.31 24.15 9.47
N GLU A 20 -3.52 23.11 9.22
CA GLU A 20 -2.05 23.22 9.12
C GLU A 20 -1.60 23.94 7.84
N SER A 21 -2.26 23.67 6.72
CA SER A 21 -1.91 24.25 5.41
C SER A 21 -2.60 25.59 5.12
N GLY A 22 -3.55 26.01 5.95
CA GLY A 22 -4.38 27.20 5.75
C GLY A 22 -5.28 27.13 4.49
N CYS A 23 -5.45 25.95 3.90
CA CYS A 23 -6.19 25.77 2.66
C CYS A 23 -7.67 25.45 2.91
N ASP A 24 -8.54 25.82 1.98
CA ASP A 24 -9.96 25.43 2.06
C ASP A 24 -10.11 23.91 2.01
N ARG A 25 -11.04 23.37 2.81
CA ARG A 25 -11.28 21.92 2.90
C ARG A 25 -11.64 21.30 1.55
N LYS A 26 -12.31 22.03 0.65
CA LYS A 26 -12.60 21.54 -0.71
C LYS A 26 -11.33 21.43 -1.55
N ALA A 27 -10.41 22.38 -1.40
CA ALA A 27 -9.12 22.34 -2.09
C ALA A 27 -8.28 21.15 -1.62
N VAL A 28 -8.20 20.92 -0.30
CA VAL A 28 -7.50 19.75 0.27
C VAL A 28 -8.08 18.43 -0.26
N ARG A 29 -9.42 18.34 -0.32
CA ARG A 29 -10.08 17.17 -0.90
C ARG A 29 -9.74 16.98 -2.38
N ALA A 30 -9.77 18.04 -3.17
CA ALA A 30 -9.41 17.99 -4.59
C ALA A 30 -7.96 17.52 -4.82
N VAL A 31 -7.03 17.95 -3.97
CA VAL A 31 -5.62 17.51 -4.01
C VAL A 31 -5.50 16.02 -3.72
N LEU A 32 -6.18 15.51 -2.70
CA LEU A 32 -6.16 14.08 -2.36
C LEU A 32 -6.82 13.21 -3.43
N ASP A 33 -7.91 13.70 -4.05
CA ASP A 33 -8.58 13.02 -5.15
C ASP A 33 -7.67 12.99 -6.40
N SER A 34 -7.00 14.11 -6.72
CA SER A 34 -6.01 14.18 -7.80
C SER A 34 -4.81 13.25 -7.56
N LEU A 35 -4.28 13.22 -6.33
CA LEU A 35 -3.21 12.31 -5.94
C LEU A 35 -3.64 10.84 -6.14
N SER A 36 -4.87 10.50 -5.78
CA SER A 36 -5.42 9.16 -5.99
C SER A 36 -5.51 8.79 -7.47
N ASN A 37 -5.85 9.73 -8.34
CA ASN A 37 -5.88 9.54 -9.79
C ASN A 37 -4.48 9.35 -10.39
N VAL A 38 -3.49 10.10 -9.92
CA VAL A 38 -2.08 9.91 -10.35
C VAL A 38 -1.60 8.52 -9.94
N ILE A 39 -1.86 8.12 -8.69
CA ILE A 39 -1.51 6.79 -8.19
C ILE A 39 -2.19 5.69 -9.00
N SER A 40 -3.48 5.83 -9.32
CA SER A 40 -4.20 4.83 -10.11
C SER A 40 -3.60 4.69 -11.51
N GLY A 41 -3.18 5.79 -12.15
CA GLY A 41 -2.44 5.77 -13.42
C GLY A 41 -1.13 4.99 -13.34
N HIS A 42 -0.34 5.18 -12.28
CA HIS A 42 0.95 4.48 -12.09
C HIS A 42 0.82 3.02 -11.64
N VAL A 43 -0.30 2.66 -11.01
CA VAL A 43 -0.57 1.32 -10.47
C VAL A 43 -1.43 0.49 -11.43
N ALA A 44 -2.06 1.07 -12.44
CA ALA A 44 -2.86 0.36 -13.44
C ALA A 44 -2.08 -0.76 -14.16
N LYS A 45 -2.83 -1.70 -14.77
CA LYS A 45 -2.22 -2.79 -15.53
C LYS A 45 -1.62 -2.21 -16.82
N GLY A 46 -0.34 -2.49 -17.07
CA GLY A 46 0.37 -1.97 -18.24
C GLY A 46 1.02 -0.59 -18.06
N SER A 47 0.96 0.00 -16.86
CA SER A 47 1.69 1.22 -16.53
C SER A 47 3.00 0.93 -15.79
N ALA A 48 3.69 1.99 -15.35
CA ALA A 48 5.02 1.92 -14.75
C ALA A 48 5.15 0.97 -13.55
N GLY A 49 4.04 0.61 -12.88
CA GLY A 49 4.01 -0.36 -11.79
C GLY A 49 4.73 0.10 -10.52
N VAL A 50 5.20 1.35 -10.50
CA VAL A 50 5.93 1.97 -9.40
C VAL A 50 5.50 3.42 -9.27
N PHE A 51 5.14 3.81 -8.05
CA PHE A 51 4.90 5.20 -7.67
C PHE A 51 5.78 5.54 -6.47
N LYS A 52 6.46 6.68 -6.50
CA LYS A 52 7.28 7.16 -5.39
C LYS A 52 6.70 8.48 -4.93
N MET A 53 6.20 8.53 -3.70
CA MET A 53 5.94 9.80 -3.04
C MET A 53 7.24 10.26 -2.35
N PRO A 54 7.83 11.39 -2.78
CA PRO A 54 9.03 11.91 -2.15
C PRO A 54 8.85 12.04 -0.64
N GLY A 55 9.84 11.60 0.13
CA GLY A 55 9.86 11.76 1.58
C GLY A 55 8.96 10.82 2.40
N LEU A 56 8.10 10.00 1.80
CA LEU A 56 7.16 9.15 2.55
C LEU A 56 7.27 7.67 2.18
N PHE A 57 6.75 7.27 1.03
CA PHE A 57 6.70 5.86 0.64
C PHE A 57 6.81 5.63 -0.86
N LYS A 58 7.20 4.40 -1.22
CA LYS A 58 7.17 3.85 -2.57
C LYS A 58 6.11 2.77 -2.66
N ILE A 59 5.17 2.93 -3.59
CA ILE A 59 4.24 1.87 -4.00
C ILE A 59 4.90 1.11 -5.15
N SER A 60 4.92 -0.21 -5.05
CA SER A 60 5.40 -1.11 -6.11
C SER A 60 4.38 -2.21 -6.35
N VAL A 61 4.15 -2.53 -7.61
CA VAL A 61 3.28 -3.62 -8.01
C VAL A 61 4.13 -4.81 -8.39
N VAL A 62 3.85 -5.95 -7.77
CA VAL A 62 4.53 -7.21 -8.00
C VAL A 62 3.53 -8.17 -8.63
N ASP A 63 3.75 -8.47 -9.90
CA ASP A 63 3.03 -9.51 -10.61
C ASP A 63 3.60 -10.87 -10.18
N LYS A 64 2.78 -11.68 -9.52
CA LYS A 64 3.12 -13.06 -9.18
C LYS A 64 2.66 -13.97 -10.31
N PRO A 65 3.56 -14.78 -10.88
CA PRO A 65 3.18 -15.76 -11.90
C PRO A 65 2.26 -16.83 -11.31
N ALA A 66 1.52 -17.51 -12.20
CA ALA A 66 0.74 -18.67 -11.82
C ALA A 66 1.67 -19.73 -11.21
N THR A 67 1.24 -20.36 -10.12
CA THR A 67 1.96 -21.45 -9.47
C THR A 67 1.19 -22.73 -9.74
N GLU A 68 1.84 -23.71 -10.36
CA GLU A 68 1.25 -25.02 -10.65
C GLU A 68 0.92 -25.79 -9.37
N ALA A 69 0.03 -26.78 -9.49
CA ALA A 69 -0.29 -27.66 -8.38
C ALA A 69 0.97 -28.45 -7.98
N LYS A 70 1.30 -28.46 -6.69
CA LYS A 70 2.42 -29.22 -6.15
C LYS A 70 1.89 -30.31 -5.24
N HIS A 71 2.16 -31.54 -5.61
CA HIS A 71 1.84 -32.72 -4.80
C HIS A 71 3.04 -33.07 -3.91
N GLY A 72 2.79 -33.59 -2.71
CA GLY A 72 3.87 -34.07 -1.84
C GLY A 72 4.62 -32.99 -1.05
N VAL A 73 4.07 -31.76 -0.90
CA VAL A 73 4.78 -30.69 -0.20
C VAL A 73 4.73 -30.94 1.32
N PRO A 74 5.87 -30.88 2.05
CA PRO A 74 5.87 -31.03 3.50
C PRO A 74 4.93 -30.03 4.17
N ASN A 75 3.96 -30.52 4.93
CA ASN A 75 2.98 -29.66 5.60
C ASN A 75 3.66 -28.88 6.74
N PRO A 76 3.72 -27.53 6.69
CA PRO A 76 4.33 -26.72 7.75
C PRO A 76 3.60 -26.83 9.10
N PHE A 77 2.36 -27.33 9.10
CA PHE A 77 1.53 -27.45 10.30
C PHE A 77 1.55 -28.86 10.93
N ARG A 78 1.99 -29.89 10.20
CA ARG A 78 2.09 -31.28 10.67
C ARG A 78 3.35 -31.94 10.12
N PRO A 79 4.44 -31.99 10.91
CA PRO A 79 5.69 -32.61 10.47
C PRO A 79 5.47 -34.10 10.19
N GLY A 80 5.67 -34.53 8.95
CA GLY A 80 5.54 -35.93 8.52
C GLY A 80 4.37 -36.21 7.56
N GLU A 81 3.41 -35.29 7.42
CA GLU A 81 2.34 -35.40 6.43
C GLU A 81 2.65 -34.55 5.19
N THR A 82 2.37 -35.10 4.01
CA THR A 82 2.42 -34.35 2.76
C THR A 82 1.07 -33.68 2.49
N MET A 83 1.10 -32.48 1.94
CA MET A 83 -0.09 -31.74 1.53
C MET A 83 -0.05 -31.44 0.04
N ASP A 84 -1.19 -31.60 -0.62
CA ASP A 84 -1.39 -31.15 -1.99
C ASP A 84 -1.67 -29.65 -2.00
N VAL A 85 -0.80 -28.88 -2.66
CA VAL A 85 -0.98 -27.44 -2.85
C VAL A 85 -1.67 -27.24 -4.18
N ALA A 86 -2.93 -26.79 -4.15
CA ALA A 86 -3.68 -26.42 -5.35
C ALA A 86 -2.98 -25.32 -6.15
N ALA A 87 -3.18 -25.32 -7.47
CA ALA A 87 -2.68 -24.29 -8.35
C ALA A 87 -3.19 -22.90 -7.94
N LYS A 88 -2.29 -21.91 -7.95
CA LYS A 88 -2.65 -20.51 -7.66
C LYS A 88 -2.56 -19.70 -8.95
N PRO A 89 -3.62 -18.99 -9.35
CA PRO A 89 -3.59 -18.18 -10.56
C PRO A 89 -2.62 -17.01 -10.42
N ALA A 90 -2.21 -16.45 -11.57
CA ALA A 90 -1.40 -15.24 -11.58
C ALA A 90 -2.13 -14.12 -10.82
N SER A 91 -1.43 -13.48 -9.89
CA SER A 91 -2.02 -12.47 -9.01
C SER A 91 -1.13 -11.25 -8.94
N ARG A 92 -1.75 -10.07 -8.90
CA ARG A 92 -1.05 -8.79 -8.83
C ARG A 92 -1.10 -8.28 -7.39
N ARG A 93 0.06 -8.03 -6.79
CA ARG A 93 0.16 -7.59 -5.39
C ARG A 93 0.74 -6.20 -5.31
N VAL A 94 0.09 -5.33 -4.54
CA VAL A 94 0.61 -4.00 -4.22
C VAL A 94 1.45 -4.10 -2.95
N LYS A 95 2.68 -3.60 -3.01
CA LYS A 95 3.58 -3.48 -1.86
C LYS A 95 3.89 -2.01 -1.63
N ILE A 96 3.73 -1.56 -0.39
CA ILE A 96 4.12 -0.23 0.06
C ILE A 96 5.41 -0.36 0.87
N LEU A 97 6.44 0.39 0.49
CA LEU A 97 7.73 0.45 1.17
C LEU A 97 7.91 1.83 1.77
N ALA A 98 8.11 1.90 3.08
CA ALA A 98 8.47 3.13 3.78
C ALA A 98 9.89 3.57 3.38
N LEU A 99 10.03 4.83 2.98
CA LEU A 99 11.34 5.44 2.68
C LEU A 99 12.03 5.87 3.98
N LYS A 100 13.32 6.24 3.87
CA LYS A 100 14.16 6.62 5.01
C LYS A 100 13.49 7.66 5.93
N ASN A 101 13.01 8.76 5.35
CA ASN A 101 12.41 9.86 6.11
C ASN A 101 11.19 9.43 6.94
N LEU A 102 10.36 8.50 6.44
CA LEU A 102 9.21 7.99 7.21
C LEU A 102 9.65 7.07 8.36
N LYS A 103 10.76 6.33 8.19
CA LYS A 103 11.35 5.52 9.26
C LYS A 103 11.98 6.40 10.34
N ASP A 104 12.63 7.48 9.92
CA ASP A 104 13.24 8.45 10.83
C ASP A 104 12.17 9.18 11.66
N MET A 105 10.98 9.45 11.11
CA MET A 105 9.85 10.04 11.85
C MET A 105 9.24 9.10 12.90
N ALA A 106 9.43 7.79 12.77
CA ALA A 106 8.86 6.78 13.65
C ALA A 106 9.82 6.32 14.75
N SER A 107 11.10 6.70 14.66
CA SER A 107 12.17 6.35 15.61
C SER A 107 12.41 7.48 16.60
#